data_AF-A0A328YME2-F1
#
_entry.id   AF-A0A328YME2-F1
#
_cell.length_a   1.000
_cell.length_b   1.000
_cell.length_c   1.000
_cell.angle_alpha   90.00
_cell.angle_beta   90.00
_cell.angle_gamma   90.00
#
_symmetry.space_group_name_H-M   'P 1'
#
loop_
_entity.id
_entity.type
_entity.pdbx_description
1 polymer ?
#
loop_
_entity_poly.entity_id
_entity_poly.type
_entity_poly.pdbx_seq_one_letter_code
_entity_poly.pdbx_strand_id
1 'polypeptide(L)'
;MPHVTQPFKVLADNPDLDYRRAIVRFAECRNLLGGTTTGQGLSLSSPAGIGTYFKGLMRNVEQPVDPAFPVCSGQTLDFKPEEIESRLVPALQTGRPYFYHLSEGTDEAARQRFLDLRRAGGAWAVAKTLVCIHCVGLQAADFDVLRESAGMVWSPTSNLLLYGQTADIAAARARGVPIALGADWAPSGCKNLLGELKVARAVSAHQGGVLSARELVEAVTSTAAKMIGWDAQVGTIAPGRRADLLILEGTSGDPYTHLIDAQESSILAVLIDGRARLAAGSFALGDPRSSEAITVGGRPFVLDLVEPADDGLGGMQLSTAIAKLSYGLANLPSLAAGLQPAFGVLSTSPDEVAYRLVAEMEDEDAAQDAPGLFAAAAAAAAPETVALQLDPITAVDDAGFARKMRASVNLPDYVKAVF
;
A
#
# COMPACT_ATOMS: atom_id res chain seq x y z
N MET A 1 12.38 -13.49 1.14
CA MET A 1 12.13 -12.15 1.71
C MET A 1 12.64 -11.85 3.15
N PRO A 2 13.51 -12.65 3.82
CA PRO A 2 13.88 -12.37 5.23
C PRO A 2 14.51 -10.99 5.48
N HIS A 3 15.25 -10.47 4.50
CA HIS A 3 15.95 -9.18 4.60
C HIS A 3 15.02 -7.95 4.65
N VAL A 4 13.71 -8.11 4.43
CA VAL A 4 12.74 -7.01 4.43
C VAL A 4 11.74 -7.16 5.57
N THR A 5 11.19 -8.37 5.76
CA THR A 5 10.19 -8.64 6.81
C THR A 5 10.80 -8.56 8.21
N GLN A 6 12.05 -9.02 8.39
CA GLN A 6 12.68 -9.07 9.72
C GLN A 6 12.97 -7.67 10.29
N PRO A 7 13.57 -6.71 9.55
CA PRO A 7 13.71 -5.33 10.02
C PRO A 7 12.39 -4.69 10.44
N PHE A 8 11.33 -4.87 9.65
CA PHE A 8 10.01 -4.36 9.99
C PHE A 8 9.52 -4.95 11.31
N LYS A 9 9.58 -6.29 11.48
CA LYS A 9 9.15 -6.97 12.70
C LYS A 9 9.91 -6.48 13.93
N VAL A 10 11.24 -6.30 13.84
CA VAL A 10 12.05 -5.80 14.96
C VAL A 10 11.59 -4.42 15.45
N LEU A 11 11.20 -3.53 14.53
CA LEU A 11 10.73 -2.19 14.89
C LEU A 11 9.24 -2.21 15.30
N ALA A 12 8.41 -2.94 14.59
CA ALA A 12 6.97 -3.05 14.84
C ALA A 12 6.66 -3.76 16.18
N ASP A 13 7.38 -4.82 16.52
CA ASP A 13 7.18 -5.59 17.75
C ASP A 13 7.99 -5.04 18.93
N ASN A 14 8.70 -3.92 18.75
CA ASN A 14 9.48 -3.30 19.81
C ASN A 14 8.60 -2.89 21.02
N PRO A 15 9.06 -3.07 22.28
CA PRO A 15 8.35 -2.56 23.46
C PRO A 15 8.18 -1.04 23.46
N ASP A 16 9.11 -0.32 22.84
CA ASP A 16 9.01 1.12 22.65
C ASP A 16 7.99 1.44 21.55
N LEU A 17 6.80 1.86 21.98
CA LEU A 17 5.65 2.16 21.13
C LEU A 17 5.93 3.28 20.10
N ASP A 18 6.95 4.12 20.32
CA ASP A 18 7.29 5.18 19.37
C ASP A 18 7.80 4.64 18.03
N TYR A 19 8.32 3.41 17.97
CA TYR A 19 8.64 2.80 16.67
C TYR A 19 7.38 2.56 15.83
N ARG A 20 6.28 2.10 16.44
CA ARG A 20 5.00 1.88 15.73
C ARG A 20 4.45 3.20 15.22
N ARG A 21 4.44 4.22 16.08
CA ARG A 21 4.04 5.60 15.73
C ARG A 21 4.87 6.16 14.57
N ALA A 22 6.18 5.93 14.62
CA ALA A 22 7.10 6.40 13.59
C ALA A 22 6.88 5.70 12.24
N ILE A 23 6.64 4.38 12.22
CA ILE A 23 6.30 3.64 10.99
C ILE A 23 5.05 4.23 10.34
N VAL A 24 3.98 4.39 11.12
CA VAL A 24 2.70 4.91 10.63
C VAL A 24 2.86 6.34 10.10
N ARG A 25 3.43 7.24 10.90
CA ARG A 25 3.63 8.64 10.49
C ARG A 25 4.49 8.74 9.24
N PHE A 26 5.55 7.93 9.13
CA PHE A 26 6.39 7.90 7.92
C PHE A 26 5.59 7.45 6.69
N ALA A 27 4.78 6.40 6.81
CA ALA A 27 3.97 5.89 5.71
C ALA A 27 2.93 6.91 5.23
N GLU A 28 2.22 7.57 6.16
CA GLU A 28 1.25 8.61 5.82
C GLU A 28 1.88 9.81 5.13
N CYS A 29 2.95 10.35 5.71
CA CYS A 29 3.62 11.49 5.13
C CYS A 29 4.20 11.16 3.76
N ARG A 30 4.74 9.94 3.56
CA ARG A 30 5.21 9.49 2.24
C ARG A 30 4.07 9.50 1.20
N ASN A 31 2.91 9.00 1.58
CA ASN A 31 1.74 8.97 0.71
C ASN A 31 1.21 10.39 0.41
N LEU A 32 1.11 11.26 1.42
CA LEU A 32 0.72 12.66 1.23
C LEU A 32 1.71 13.41 0.32
N LEU A 33 3.02 13.20 0.52
CA LEU A 33 4.08 13.74 -0.36
C LEU A 33 3.98 13.22 -1.80
N GLY A 34 3.34 12.08 -2.01
CA GLY A 34 3.01 11.52 -3.33
C GLY A 34 1.64 11.92 -3.88
N GLY A 35 0.88 12.78 -3.19
CA GLY A 35 -0.45 13.21 -3.62
C GLY A 35 -1.59 12.24 -3.29
N THR A 36 -1.34 11.19 -2.51
CA THR A 36 -2.34 10.17 -2.16
C THR A 36 -3.15 10.62 -0.94
N THR A 37 -4.49 10.55 -1.01
CA THR A 37 -5.40 10.89 0.10
C THR A 37 -5.97 9.69 0.84
N THR A 38 -5.96 8.52 0.22
CA THR A 38 -6.60 7.29 0.69
C THR A 38 -5.69 6.09 0.50
N GLY A 39 -5.62 5.18 1.47
CA GLY A 39 -4.82 3.96 1.39
C GLY A 39 -5.42 2.77 2.15
N GLN A 40 -4.78 1.61 1.99
CA GLN A 40 -5.01 0.34 2.70
C GLN A 40 -3.76 0.01 3.52
N GLY A 41 -3.88 -0.76 4.62
CA GLY A 41 -2.73 -1.33 5.33
C GLY A 41 -2.18 -0.44 6.46
N LEU A 42 -2.96 0.54 6.92
CA LEU A 42 -2.67 1.33 8.13
C LEU A 42 -3.32 0.71 9.39
N SER A 43 -3.48 -0.62 9.37
CA SER A 43 -4.26 -1.36 10.35
C SER A 43 -3.42 -1.85 11.54
N LEU A 44 -4.00 -1.80 12.74
CA LEU A 44 -3.44 -2.33 13.99
C LEU A 44 -4.30 -3.52 14.44
N SER A 45 -3.69 -4.64 14.78
CA SER A 45 -4.40 -5.77 15.39
C SER A 45 -4.22 -5.75 16.91
N SER A 46 -5.28 -6.09 17.65
CA SER A 46 -5.20 -6.39 19.09
C SER A 46 -5.64 -7.84 19.35
N PRO A 47 -5.06 -8.54 20.34
CA PRO A 47 -5.47 -9.90 20.69
C PRO A 47 -6.93 -10.03 21.16
N ALA A 48 -7.59 -8.92 21.51
CA ALA A 48 -8.95 -8.89 22.03
C ALA A 48 -10.03 -8.69 20.96
N GLY A 49 -9.67 -8.64 19.66
CA GLY A 49 -10.62 -8.45 18.56
C GLY A 49 -11.28 -7.06 18.50
N ILE A 50 -10.95 -6.15 19.43
CA ILE A 50 -11.33 -4.74 19.37
C ILE A 50 -10.12 -3.98 18.84
N GLY A 51 -10.09 -3.78 17.52
CA GLY A 51 -9.12 -2.92 16.85
C GLY A 51 -9.53 -1.46 16.99
N THR A 52 -8.77 -0.65 17.72
CA THR A 52 -8.69 0.77 17.40
C THR A 52 -7.66 0.86 16.28
N TYR A 53 -8.07 1.32 15.09
CA TYR A 53 -7.16 1.50 13.97
C TYR A 53 -6.78 2.98 13.92
N PHE A 54 -5.64 3.25 13.31
CA PHE A 54 -5.08 4.59 13.27
C PHE A 54 -6.01 5.54 12.51
N LYS A 55 -6.46 6.60 13.19
CA LYS A 55 -7.30 7.66 12.61
C LYS A 55 -6.40 8.80 12.17
N GLY A 56 -5.68 8.51 11.10
CA GLY A 56 -4.57 9.32 10.65
C GLY A 56 -4.91 10.59 9.88
N LEU A 57 -3.87 11.13 9.25
CA LEU A 57 -3.95 12.24 8.33
C LEU A 57 -4.68 11.85 7.04
N MET A 58 -4.51 10.60 6.61
CA MET A 58 -5.11 10.00 5.42
C MET A 58 -6.38 9.20 5.71
N ARG A 59 -7.20 8.99 4.68
CA ARG A 59 -8.31 8.03 4.78
C ARG A 59 -7.78 6.59 4.75
N ASN A 60 -8.28 5.77 5.67
CA ASN A 60 -8.08 4.32 5.65
C ASN A 60 -9.35 3.64 5.14
N VAL A 61 -9.25 2.86 4.05
CA VAL A 61 -10.40 2.15 3.46
C VAL A 61 -10.95 1.04 4.37
N GLU A 62 -10.14 0.52 5.28
CA GLU A 62 -10.49 -0.55 6.22
C GLU A 62 -11.13 -0.01 7.50
N GLN A 63 -10.89 1.27 7.81
CA GLN A 63 -11.56 1.97 8.91
C GLN A 63 -11.85 3.44 8.56
N PRO A 64 -12.82 3.71 7.66
CA PRO A 64 -13.27 5.07 7.42
C PRO A 64 -13.83 5.71 8.68
N VAL A 65 -13.43 6.96 8.95
CA VAL A 65 -13.95 7.75 10.09
C VAL A 65 -15.36 8.26 9.81
N ASP A 66 -15.64 8.59 8.55
CA ASP A 66 -16.94 9.09 8.11
C ASP A 66 -17.84 7.91 7.66
N PRO A 67 -19.02 7.73 8.26
CA PRO A 67 -19.93 6.62 7.95
C PRO A 67 -20.48 6.67 6.51
N ALA A 68 -20.31 7.78 5.79
CA ALA A 68 -20.65 7.88 4.37
C ALA A 68 -19.76 7.02 3.46
N PHE A 69 -18.64 6.50 3.97
CA PHE A 69 -17.70 5.66 3.26
C PHE A 69 -17.87 4.19 3.67
N PRO A 70 -18.21 3.28 2.72
CA PRO A 70 -18.26 1.85 2.99
C PRO A 70 -16.92 1.30 3.50
N VAL A 71 -16.97 0.44 4.51
CA VAL A 71 -15.79 -0.27 5.03
C VAL A 71 -15.35 -1.33 4.02
N CYS A 72 -14.07 -1.34 3.69
CA CYS A 72 -13.43 -2.42 2.94
C CYS A 72 -12.80 -3.42 3.92
N SER A 73 -12.62 -4.65 3.47
CA SER A 73 -11.78 -5.63 4.15
C SER A 73 -10.84 -6.28 3.14
N GLY A 74 -9.91 -7.10 3.61
CA GLY A 74 -9.03 -7.82 2.69
C GLY A 74 -8.25 -8.93 3.35
N GLN A 75 -7.50 -9.62 2.51
CA GLN A 75 -6.50 -10.59 2.91
C GLN A 75 -5.37 -10.61 1.87
N THR A 76 -4.15 -10.72 2.38
CA THR A 76 -2.94 -10.70 1.54
C THR A 76 -2.44 -12.11 1.22
N LEU A 77 -2.60 -13.07 2.13
CA LEU A 77 -2.25 -14.46 1.84
C LEU A 77 -3.32 -15.14 0.99
N ASP A 78 -2.88 -15.99 0.07
CA ASP A 78 -3.77 -16.86 -0.70
C ASP A 78 -4.58 -17.74 0.25
N PHE A 79 -5.88 -17.86 -0.03
CA PHE A 79 -6.69 -18.89 0.60
C PHE A 79 -6.26 -20.26 0.09
N LYS A 80 -6.15 -21.23 1.00
CA LYS A 80 -6.09 -22.64 0.60
C LYS A 80 -7.44 -23.03 -0.04
N PRO A 81 -7.48 -23.96 -0.99
CA PRO A 81 -8.73 -24.33 -1.68
C PRO A 81 -9.90 -24.67 -0.72
N GLU A 82 -9.60 -25.33 0.40
CA GLU A 82 -10.55 -25.68 1.46
C GLU A 82 -11.10 -24.46 2.24
N GLU A 83 -10.41 -23.33 2.20
CA GLU A 83 -10.79 -22.10 2.88
C GLU A 83 -11.72 -21.21 2.04
N ILE A 84 -11.81 -21.44 0.73
CA ILE A 84 -12.61 -20.62 -0.18
C ILE A 84 -14.08 -20.60 0.23
N GLU A 85 -14.68 -21.77 0.49
CA GLU A 85 -16.11 -21.87 0.88
C GLU A 85 -16.36 -21.39 2.32
N SER A 86 -15.39 -21.55 3.21
CA SER A 86 -15.56 -21.24 4.64
C SER A 86 -15.18 -19.80 5.00
N ARG A 87 -14.33 -19.14 4.21
CA ARG A 87 -13.82 -17.79 4.49
C ARG A 87 -14.13 -16.79 3.37
N LEU A 88 -13.66 -17.04 2.15
CA LEU A 88 -13.79 -16.07 1.05
C LEU A 88 -15.25 -15.88 0.62
N VAL A 89 -15.99 -16.96 0.35
CA VAL A 89 -17.38 -16.89 -0.11
C VAL A 89 -18.27 -16.12 0.89
N PRO A 90 -18.24 -16.40 2.21
CA PRO A 90 -18.95 -15.59 3.19
C PRO A 90 -18.52 -14.12 3.19
N ALA A 91 -17.22 -13.83 3.07
CA ALA A 91 -16.73 -12.44 3.02
C ALA A 91 -17.31 -11.68 1.82
N LEU A 92 -17.37 -12.30 0.64
CA LEU A 92 -17.95 -11.70 -0.56
C LEU A 92 -19.46 -11.45 -0.45
N GLN A 93 -20.18 -12.25 0.35
CA GLN A 93 -21.62 -12.11 0.59
C GLN A 93 -21.97 -10.96 1.55
N THR A 94 -21.00 -10.39 2.26
CA THR A 94 -21.24 -9.23 3.14
C THR A 94 -21.62 -7.95 2.37
N GLY A 95 -21.39 -7.93 1.06
CA GLY A 95 -21.59 -6.75 0.22
C GLY A 95 -20.50 -5.68 0.37
N ARG A 96 -19.45 -5.94 1.16
CA ARG A 96 -18.30 -5.04 1.33
C ARG A 96 -17.21 -5.35 0.32
N PRO A 97 -16.50 -4.33 -0.22
CA PRO A 97 -15.32 -4.55 -1.04
C PRO A 97 -14.29 -5.39 -0.28
N TYR A 98 -13.72 -6.39 -0.96
CA TYR A 98 -12.78 -7.35 -0.42
C TYR A 98 -11.50 -7.37 -1.26
N PHE A 99 -10.41 -6.83 -0.73
CA PHE A 99 -9.09 -6.88 -1.36
C PHE A 99 -8.49 -8.28 -1.22
N TYR A 100 -7.99 -8.82 -2.34
CA TYR A 100 -7.39 -10.15 -2.37
C TYR A 100 -6.19 -10.14 -3.31
N HIS A 101 -5.00 -10.45 -2.80
CA HIS A 101 -3.85 -10.72 -3.67
C HIS A 101 -4.16 -12.00 -4.42
N LEU A 102 -4.09 -11.93 -5.76
CA LEU A 102 -4.54 -13.00 -6.62
C LEU A 102 -3.51 -13.23 -7.71
N SER A 103 -3.01 -14.47 -7.78
CA SER A 103 -2.07 -14.90 -8.82
C SER A 103 -0.85 -13.96 -8.94
N GLU A 104 -0.27 -13.62 -7.78
CA GLU A 104 0.98 -12.87 -7.71
C GLU A 104 2.17 -13.77 -8.05
N GLY A 105 2.59 -13.74 -9.31
CA GLY A 105 3.65 -14.58 -9.85
C GLY A 105 3.38 -14.94 -11.32
N THR A 106 4.33 -15.64 -11.95
CA THR A 106 4.29 -15.91 -13.41
C THR A 106 4.15 -17.39 -13.76
N ASP A 107 4.11 -18.27 -12.75
CA ASP A 107 4.12 -19.70 -12.95
C ASP A 107 2.72 -20.34 -12.81
N GLU A 108 2.65 -21.64 -13.05
CA GLU A 108 1.40 -22.39 -12.94
C GLU A 108 0.86 -22.37 -11.49
N ALA A 109 1.72 -22.26 -10.47
CA ALA A 109 1.29 -22.19 -9.09
C ALA A 109 0.56 -20.88 -8.78
N ALA A 110 1.04 -19.76 -9.33
CA ALA A 110 0.36 -18.47 -9.26
C ALA A 110 -0.99 -18.53 -9.99
N ARG A 111 -1.04 -19.11 -11.19
CA ARG A 111 -2.31 -19.28 -11.92
C ARG A 111 -3.29 -20.20 -11.18
N GLN A 112 -2.79 -21.25 -10.52
CA GLN A 112 -3.61 -22.18 -9.75
C GLN A 112 -4.42 -21.47 -8.66
N ARG A 113 -3.89 -20.41 -8.04
CA ARG A 113 -4.62 -19.59 -7.04
C ARG A 113 -5.93 -19.03 -7.57
N PHE A 114 -5.97 -18.66 -8.86
CA PHE A 114 -7.20 -18.26 -9.52
C PHE A 114 -8.11 -19.44 -9.80
N LEU A 115 -7.56 -20.55 -10.31
CA LEU A 115 -8.36 -21.76 -10.59
C LEU A 115 -9.01 -22.34 -9.32
N ASP A 116 -8.37 -22.16 -8.16
CA ASP A 116 -8.90 -22.56 -6.84
C ASP A 116 -10.16 -21.79 -6.46
N LEU A 117 -10.42 -20.62 -7.07
CA LEU A 117 -11.71 -19.91 -6.91
C LEU A 117 -12.88 -20.66 -7.56
N ARG A 118 -12.64 -21.69 -8.38
CA ARG A 118 -13.72 -22.48 -8.96
C ARG A 118 -14.30 -23.45 -7.94
N ARG A 119 -15.55 -23.20 -7.59
CA ARG A 119 -16.31 -23.87 -6.53
C ARG A 119 -16.85 -25.24 -6.97
N ALA A 120 -17.20 -26.05 -5.98
CA ALA A 120 -17.97 -27.27 -6.22
C ALA A 120 -19.30 -26.91 -6.91
N GLY A 121 -19.55 -27.49 -8.09
CA GLY A 121 -20.70 -27.15 -8.94
C GLY A 121 -20.39 -26.20 -10.10
N GLY A 122 -19.13 -25.75 -10.26
CA GLY A 122 -18.65 -25.03 -11.45
C GLY A 122 -18.86 -23.51 -11.44
N ALA A 123 -19.48 -22.98 -10.39
CA ALA A 123 -19.52 -21.53 -10.14
C ALA A 123 -18.15 -21.01 -9.68
N TRP A 124 -17.92 -19.70 -9.78
CA TRP A 124 -16.69 -19.05 -9.32
C TRP A 124 -16.92 -18.27 -8.03
N ALA A 125 -15.95 -18.27 -7.12
CA ALA A 125 -15.88 -17.41 -5.94
C ALA A 125 -15.41 -16.00 -6.34
N VAL A 126 -16.08 -15.41 -7.33
CA VAL A 126 -15.83 -14.07 -7.86
C VAL A 126 -17.14 -13.29 -7.77
N ALA A 127 -17.08 -12.10 -7.19
CA ALA A 127 -18.24 -11.23 -6.99
C ALA A 127 -17.86 -9.77 -7.23
N LYS A 128 -18.85 -8.90 -7.46
CA LYS A 128 -18.67 -7.45 -7.68
C LYS A 128 -18.03 -6.70 -6.52
N THR A 129 -17.83 -7.37 -5.39
CA THR A 129 -17.10 -6.90 -4.21
C THR A 129 -15.63 -7.30 -4.21
N LEU A 130 -15.21 -8.29 -4.99
CA LEU A 130 -13.84 -8.78 -5.01
C LEU A 130 -12.93 -7.84 -5.80
N VAL A 131 -11.91 -7.28 -5.14
CA VAL A 131 -10.86 -6.44 -5.72
C VAL A 131 -9.57 -7.25 -5.77
N CYS A 132 -9.09 -7.56 -6.97
CA CYS A 132 -7.96 -8.49 -7.16
C CYS A 132 -6.64 -7.75 -7.34
N ILE A 133 -5.66 -7.95 -6.48
CA ILE A 133 -4.36 -7.28 -6.54
C ILE A 133 -3.37 -8.15 -7.36
N HIS A 134 -2.55 -7.49 -8.18
CA HIS A 134 -1.55 -8.07 -9.09
C HIS A 134 -2.12 -8.75 -10.34
N CYS A 135 -2.72 -9.94 -10.20
CA CYS A 135 -3.25 -10.73 -11.33
C CYS A 135 -2.21 -11.07 -12.42
N VAL A 136 -0.94 -11.28 -12.04
CA VAL A 136 0.17 -11.50 -13.00
C VAL A 136 0.05 -12.86 -13.69
N GLY A 137 -0.27 -13.91 -12.93
CA GLY A 137 -0.34 -15.28 -13.44
C GLY A 137 -1.61 -15.58 -14.24
N LEU A 138 -2.51 -14.61 -14.41
CA LEU A 138 -3.75 -14.80 -15.17
C LEU A 138 -3.47 -14.85 -16.67
N GLN A 139 -4.17 -15.75 -17.34
CA GLN A 139 -4.19 -15.85 -18.79
C GLN A 139 -5.38 -15.11 -19.38
N ALA A 140 -5.35 -14.86 -20.69
CA ALA A 140 -6.38 -14.11 -21.38
C ALA A 140 -7.81 -14.61 -21.12
N ALA A 141 -8.03 -15.93 -21.07
CA ALA A 141 -9.35 -16.52 -20.79
C ALA A 141 -9.81 -16.36 -19.32
N ASP A 142 -8.87 -16.20 -18.39
CA ASP A 142 -9.18 -16.07 -16.96
C ASP A 142 -9.90 -14.72 -16.69
N PHE A 143 -9.60 -13.70 -17.50
CA PHE A 143 -10.29 -12.40 -17.45
C PHE A 143 -11.77 -12.46 -17.87
N ASP A 144 -12.22 -13.51 -18.56
CA ASP A 144 -13.66 -13.70 -18.87
C ASP A 144 -14.48 -13.97 -17.61
N VAL A 145 -13.85 -14.51 -16.57
CA VAL A 145 -14.42 -14.65 -15.23
C VAL A 145 -14.18 -13.38 -14.41
N LEU A 146 -12.95 -12.84 -14.46
CA LEU A 146 -12.56 -11.70 -13.64
C LEU A 146 -13.38 -10.43 -13.93
N ARG A 147 -13.95 -10.27 -15.13
CA ARG A 147 -14.90 -9.16 -15.43
C ARG A 147 -16.14 -9.14 -14.53
N GLU A 148 -16.46 -10.25 -13.86
CA GLU A 148 -17.55 -10.32 -12.88
C GLU A 148 -17.13 -9.81 -11.48
N SER A 149 -15.84 -9.52 -11.26
CA SER A 149 -15.31 -8.90 -10.04
C SER A 149 -15.54 -7.37 -10.00
N ALA A 150 -15.06 -6.71 -8.95
CA ALA A 150 -14.96 -5.24 -8.91
C ALA A 150 -13.92 -4.72 -9.91
N GLY A 151 -12.84 -5.48 -10.12
CA GLY A 151 -11.73 -5.17 -11.01
C GLY A 151 -10.40 -5.69 -10.48
N MET A 152 -9.32 -5.24 -11.09
CA MET A 152 -7.95 -5.54 -10.68
C MET A 152 -7.17 -4.28 -10.28
N VAL A 153 -6.28 -4.41 -9.30
CA VAL A 153 -5.28 -3.41 -8.93
C VAL A 153 -3.95 -3.84 -9.51
N TRP A 154 -3.49 -3.11 -10.51
CA TRP A 154 -2.23 -3.36 -11.20
C TRP A 154 -1.08 -2.64 -10.48
N SER A 155 0.03 -3.35 -10.24
CA SER A 155 1.21 -2.81 -9.56
C SER A 155 2.48 -3.12 -10.38
N PRO A 156 2.62 -2.54 -11.60
CA PRO A 156 3.64 -2.94 -12.55
C PRO A 156 5.07 -2.87 -12.04
N THR A 157 5.41 -1.89 -11.19
CA THR A 157 6.77 -1.78 -10.65
C THR A 157 7.11 -3.01 -9.80
N SER A 158 6.23 -3.37 -8.88
CA SER A 158 6.37 -4.54 -8.01
C SER A 158 6.40 -5.83 -8.81
N ASN A 159 5.48 -5.99 -9.75
CA ASN A 159 5.44 -7.18 -10.59
C ASN A 159 6.74 -7.36 -11.40
N LEU A 160 7.24 -6.29 -12.03
CA LEU A 160 8.45 -6.35 -12.83
C LEU A 160 9.69 -6.57 -11.97
N LEU A 161 9.79 -5.92 -10.79
CA LEU A 161 10.94 -6.14 -9.90
C LEU A 161 11.00 -7.56 -9.37
N LEU A 162 9.87 -8.13 -8.95
CA LEU A 162 9.82 -9.45 -8.33
C LEU A 162 9.85 -10.59 -9.35
N TYR A 163 9.13 -10.44 -10.47
CA TYR A 163 8.86 -11.54 -11.40
C TYR A 163 9.37 -11.31 -12.83
N GLY A 164 9.87 -10.11 -13.15
CA GLY A 164 10.33 -9.76 -14.50
C GLY A 164 9.22 -9.65 -15.54
N GLN A 165 7.95 -9.81 -15.12
CA GLN A 165 6.76 -9.71 -15.96
C GLN A 165 5.64 -9.02 -15.16
N THR A 166 4.62 -8.53 -15.85
CA THR A 166 3.44 -7.92 -15.24
C THR A 166 2.16 -8.40 -15.93
N ALA A 167 1.01 -8.14 -15.31
CA ALA A 167 -0.28 -8.64 -15.79
C ALA A 167 -0.61 -8.21 -17.23
N ASP A 168 -1.38 -9.05 -17.94
CA ASP A 168 -1.83 -8.80 -19.30
C ASP A 168 -2.99 -7.77 -19.32
N ILE A 169 -2.62 -6.50 -19.18
CA ILE A 169 -3.57 -5.37 -19.18
C ILE A 169 -4.34 -5.25 -20.50
N ALA A 170 -3.79 -5.73 -21.62
CA ALA A 170 -4.46 -5.71 -22.92
C ALA A 170 -5.62 -6.71 -22.94
N ALA A 171 -5.39 -7.94 -22.45
CA ALA A 171 -6.44 -8.94 -22.31
C ALA A 171 -7.51 -8.54 -21.29
N ALA A 172 -7.11 -7.96 -20.15
CA ALA A 172 -8.03 -7.45 -19.14
C ALA A 172 -8.93 -6.35 -19.70
N ARG A 173 -8.34 -5.35 -20.37
CA ARG A 173 -9.09 -4.25 -21.02
C ARG A 173 -10.03 -4.77 -22.09
N ALA A 174 -9.59 -5.70 -22.94
CA ALA A 174 -10.42 -6.27 -24.00
C ALA A 174 -11.70 -6.97 -23.48
N ARG A 175 -11.69 -7.42 -22.22
CA ARG A 175 -12.82 -8.09 -21.56
C ARG A 175 -13.64 -7.17 -20.64
N GLY A 176 -13.26 -5.90 -20.57
CA GLY A 176 -13.94 -4.90 -19.76
C GLY A 176 -13.69 -5.06 -18.26
N VAL A 177 -12.56 -5.65 -17.86
CA VAL A 177 -12.13 -5.69 -16.46
C VAL A 177 -11.72 -4.27 -16.05
N PRO A 178 -12.30 -3.67 -14.99
CA PRO A 178 -11.81 -2.40 -14.46
C PRO A 178 -10.37 -2.54 -13.94
N ILE A 179 -9.51 -1.59 -14.28
CA ILE A 179 -8.10 -1.58 -13.89
C ILE A 179 -7.85 -0.33 -13.04
N ALA A 180 -7.54 -0.54 -11.77
CA ALA A 180 -6.95 0.46 -10.89
C ALA A 180 -5.42 0.27 -10.81
N LEU A 181 -4.71 1.25 -10.26
CA LEU A 181 -3.25 1.22 -10.11
C LEU A 181 -2.85 1.37 -8.65
N GLY A 182 -1.90 0.56 -8.20
CA GLY A 182 -1.33 0.61 -6.85
C GLY A 182 0.19 0.64 -6.89
N ALA A 183 0.82 1.46 -6.04
CA ALA A 183 2.28 1.50 -5.95
C ALA A 183 2.86 0.27 -5.22
N ASP A 184 2.01 -0.50 -4.54
CA ASP A 184 2.38 -1.59 -3.64
C ASP A 184 3.29 -1.11 -2.49
N TRP A 185 3.81 -2.03 -1.68
CA TRP A 185 4.72 -1.72 -0.59
C TRP A 185 6.11 -1.29 -1.11
N ALA A 186 6.74 -0.34 -0.40
CA ALA A 186 7.95 0.34 -0.86
C ALA A 186 9.19 -0.53 -1.22
N PRO A 187 9.40 -1.72 -0.65
CA PRO A 187 10.53 -2.58 -1.01
C PRO A 187 10.53 -3.11 -2.46
N SER A 188 9.35 -3.35 -3.04
CA SER A 188 9.19 -3.74 -4.45
C SER A 188 8.39 -2.73 -5.27
N GLY A 189 7.78 -1.73 -4.63
CA GLY A 189 6.98 -0.69 -5.28
C GLY A 189 7.74 0.57 -5.66
N CYS A 190 7.05 1.46 -6.39
CA CYS A 190 7.42 2.87 -6.38
C CYS A 190 7.20 3.47 -4.98
N LYS A 191 7.88 4.59 -4.68
CA LYS A 191 7.65 5.29 -3.39
C LYS A 191 6.24 5.86 -3.26
N ASN A 192 5.54 6.09 -4.37
CA ASN A 192 4.18 6.63 -4.45
C ASN A 192 3.56 6.39 -5.84
N LEU A 193 2.29 6.77 -5.99
CA LEU A 193 1.51 6.63 -7.23
C LEU A 193 2.02 7.49 -8.40
N LEU A 194 2.74 8.60 -8.15
CA LEU A 194 3.31 9.40 -9.24
C LEU A 194 4.41 8.63 -9.99
N GLY A 195 5.24 7.89 -9.26
CA GLY A 195 6.20 6.95 -9.87
C GLY A 195 5.49 5.81 -10.61
N GLU A 196 4.47 5.22 -9.97
CA GLU A 196 3.75 4.08 -10.53
C GLU A 196 3.03 4.44 -11.85
N LEU A 197 2.45 5.64 -11.94
CA LEU A 197 1.82 6.16 -13.17
C LEU A 197 2.80 6.23 -14.35
N LYS A 198 4.07 6.61 -14.10
CA LYS A 198 5.10 6.70 -15.14
C LYS A 198 5.47 5.31 -15.66
N VAL A 199 5.62 4.35 -14.75
CA VAL A 199 5.89 2.94 -15.10
C VAL A 199 4.70 2.34 -15.85
N ALA A 200 3.49 2.54 -15.36
CA ALA A 200 2.26 2.09 -16.00
C ALA A 200 2.11 2.65 -17.42
N ARG A 201 2.39 3.95 -17.62
CA ARG A 201 2.41 4.58 -18.95
C ARG A 201 3.46 3.95 -19.86
N ALA A 202 4.67 3.68 -19.36
CA ALA A 202 5.73 3.06 -20.15
C ALA A 202 5.38 1.64 -20.60
N VAL A 203 4.80 0.83 -19.71
CA VAL A 203 4.32 -0.52 -20.05
C VAL A 203 3.16 -0.46 -21.05
N SER A 204 2.17 0.41 -20.81
CA SER A 204 1.06 0.63 -21.74
C SER A 204 1.56 1.01 -23.14
N ALA A 205 2.50 1.96 -23.22
CA ALA A 205 3.07 2.43 -24.49
C ALA A 205 3.84 1.32 -25.21
N HIS A 206 4.62 0.53 -24.48
CA HIS A 206 5.34 -0.62 -25.05
C HIS A 206 4.39 -1.68 -25.63
N GLN A 207 3.21 -1.86 -25.03
CA GLN A 207 2.17 -2.76 -25.51
C GLN A 207 1.22 -2.13 -26.56
N GLY A 208 1.63 -1.03 -27.19
CA GLY A 208 0.84 -0.37 -28.26
C GLY A 208 -0.16 0.68 -27.77
N GLY A 209 0.03 1.22 -26.55
CA GLY A 209 -0.81 2.27 -25.99
C GLY A 209 -2.16 1.74 -25.48
N VAL A 210 -2.13 0.64 -24.71
CA VAL A 210 -3.32 -0.05 -24.21
C VAL A 210 -4.26 0.86 -23.43
N LEU A 211 -3.69 1.70 -22.56
CA LEU A 211 -4.37 2.70 -21.75
C LEU A 211 -3.90 4.11 -22.14
N SER A 212 -4.87 5.00 -22.37
CA SER A 212 -4.65 6.43 -22.56
C SER A 212 -4.23 7.13 -21.26
N ALA A 213 -3.69 8.35 -21.37
CA ALA A 213 -3.33 9.17 -20.21
C ALA A 213 -4.54 9.39 -19.27
N ARG A 214 -5.74 9.59 -19.85
CA ARG A 214 -6.97 9.72 -19.08
C ARG A 214 -7.34 8.44 -18.33
N GLU A 215 -7.28 7.29 -18.99
CA GLU A 215 -7.58 5.99 -18.35
C GLU A 215 -6.59 5.70 -17.19
N LEU A 216 -5.31 6.07 -17.35
CA LEU A 216 -4.31 5.94 -16.28
C LEU A 216 -4.62 6.84 -15.07
N VAL A 217 -5.07 8.08 -15.30
CA VAL A 217 -5.51 8.97 -14.22
C VAL A 217 -6.79 8.48 -13.58
N GLU A 218 -7.75 7.96 -14.36
CA GLU A 218 -8.97 7.33 -13.84
C GLU A 218 -8.63 6.10 -12.97
N ALA A 219 -7.60 5.32 -13.32
CA ALA A 219 -7.13 4.15 -12.56
C ALA A 219 -6.67 4.47 -11.13
N VAL A 220 -6.14 5.68 -10.88
CA VAL A 220 -5.76 6.15 -9.53
C VAL A 220 -6.80 7.08 -8.89
N THR A 221 -7.95 7.31 -9.55
CA THR A 221 -9.01 8.20 -9.06
C THR A 221 -10.38 7.52 -9.13
N SER A 222 -11.14 7.77 -10.19
CA SER A 222 -12.55 7.40 -10.28
C SER A 222 -12.76 5.89 -10.41
N THR A 223 -11.87 5.16 -11.06
CA THR A 223 -11.95 3.69 -11.18
C THR A 223 -11.71 3.05 -9.83
N ALA A 224 -10.64 3.43 -9.13
CA ALA A 224 -10.35 2.96 -7.78
C ALA A 224 -11.51 3.24 -6.82
N ALA A 225 -12.06 4.47 -6.82
CA ALA A 225 -13.20 4.83 -5.98
C ALA A 225 -14.46 3.99 -6.28
N LYS A 226 -14.75 3.69 -7.55
CA LYS A 226 -15.88 2.85 -7.94
C LYS A 226 -15.69 1.39 -7.50
N MET A 227 -14.48 0.85 -7.65
CA MET A 227 -14.17 -0.53 -7.26
C MET A 227 -14.45 -0.80 -5.78
N ILE A 228 -14.33 0.23 -4.93
CA ILE A 228 -14.58 0.14 -3.50
C ILE A 228 -15.90 0.79 -3.06
N GLY A 229 -16.75 1.23 -3.99
CA GLY A 229 -18.04 1.87 -3.67
C GLY A 229 -17.93 3.24 -2.99
N TRP A 230 -16.82 3.94 -3.16
CA TRP A 230 -16.56 5.29 -2.62
C TRP A 230 -16.84 6.40 -3.63
N ASP A 231 -17.30 6.07 -4.85
CA ASP A 231 -17.48 6.99 -5.95
C ASP A 231 -18.64 7.98 -5.78
N ALA A 232 -19.49 7.79 -4.77
CA ALA A 232 -20.44 8.83 -4.33
C ALA A 232 -19.75 9.97 -3.56
N GLN A 233 -18.60 9.69 -2.94
CA GLN A 233 -17.90 10.62 -2.04
C GLN A 233 -16.64 11.21 -2.67
N VAL A 234 -15.84 10.41 -3.39
CA VAL A 234 -14.52 10.82 -3.90
C VAL A 234 -14.28 10.28 -5.32
N GLY A 235 -13.08 10.50 -5.87
CA GLY A 235 -12.65 9.98 -7.17
C GLY A 235 -13.01 10.85 -8.38
N THR A 236 -13.95 11.80 -8.25
CA THR A 236 -14.16 12.86 -9.25
C THR A 236 -14.51 14.18 -8.55
N ILE A 237 -14.33 15.30 -9.27
CA ILE A 237 -14.69 16.63 -8.81
C ILE A 237 -16.12 16.93 -9.26
N ALA A 238 -17.07 16.92 -8.31
CA ALA A 238 -18.46 17.25 -8.57
C ALA A 238 -19.15 17.81 -7.31
N PRO A 239 -20.20 18.64 -7.44
CA PRO A 239 -20.99 19.08 -6.30
C PRO A 239 -21.49 17.91 -5.44
N GLY A 240 -21.40 18.06 -4.12
CA GLY A 240 -21.83 17.03 -3.14
C GLY A 240 -20.76 16.00 -2.77
N ARG A 241 -19.61 15.96 -3.48
CA ARG A 241 -18.47 15.09 -3.16
C ARG A 241 -17.55 15.73 -2.12
N ARG A 242 -16.76 14.91 -1.40
CA ARG A 242 -15.71 15.38 -0.50
C ARG A 242 -14.58 16.04 -1.29
N ALA A 243 -14.00 17.08 -0.70
CA ALA A 243 -12.91 17.84 -1.30
C ALA A 243 -11.55 17.16 -1.05
N ASP A 244 -11.41 15.96 -1.60
CA ASP A 244 -10.14 15.22 -1.67
C ASP A 244 -9.45 15.58 -2.98
N LEU A 245 -8.48 16.48 -2.90
CA LEU A 245 -7.92 17.16 -4.07
C LEU A 245 -6.40 17.12 -4.05
N LEU A 246 -5.83 16.82 -5.22
CA LEU A 246 -4.42 17.07 -5.53
C LEU A 246 -4.34 18.30 -6.43
N ILE A 247 -3.54 19.29 -6.02
CA ILE A 247 -3.26 20.49 -6.82
C ILE A 247 -1.82 20.41 -7.29
N LEU A 248 -1.61 20.49 -8.60
CA LEU A 248 -0.30 20.46 -9.26
C LEU A 248 0.00 21.80 -9.92
N GLU A 249 1.28 22.09 -10.08
CA GLU A 249 1.75 23.22 -10.89
C GLU A 249 1.51 23.01 -12.39
N GLY A 250 1.09 24.07 -13.08
CA GLY A 250 0.88 24.09 -14.53
C GLY A 250 -0.56 24.41 -14.95
N THR A 251 -0.72 25.19 -16.02
CA THR A 251 -2.04 25.71 -16.48
C THR A 251 -2.29 25.55 -17.99
N SER A 252 -1.38 24.90 -18.71
CA SER A 252 -1.43 24.69 -20.16
C SER A 252 -1.16 23.23 -20.51
N GLY A 253 -1.43 22.77 -21.74
CA GLY A 253 -1.13 21.40 -22.17
C GLY A 253 -2.21 20.38 -21.80
N ASP A 254 -1.91 19.08 -21.96
CA ASP A 254 -2.82 18.01 -21.56
C ASP A 254 -2.74 17.75 -20.04
N PRO A 255 -3.82 17.99 -19.28
CA PRO A 255 -3.80 17.86 -17.82
C PRO A 255 -3.55 16.42 -17.36
N TYR A 256 -3.95 15.41 -18.13
CA TYR A 256 -3.72 14.01 -17.75
C TYR A 256 -2.24 13.64 -17.86
N THR A 257 -1.59 14.03 -18.95
CA THR A 257 -0.14 13.88 -19.11
C THR A 257 0.64 14.64 -18.04
N HIS A 258 0.19 15.86 -17.67
CA HIS A 258 0.80 16.63 -16.58
C HIS A 258 0.78 15.90 -15.23
N LEU A 259 -0.34 15.25 -14.87
CA LEU A 259 -0.40 14.45 -13.64
C LEU A 259 0.58 13.27 -13.71
N ILE A 260 0.66 12.58 -14.84
CA ILE A 260 1.56 11.42 -14.99
C ILE A 260 3.03 11.87 -14.92
N ASP A 261 3.38 13.02 -15.47
CA ASP A 261 4.75 13.55 -15.47
C ASP A 261 5.16 14.18 -14.13
N ALA A 262 4.19 14.52 -13.29
CA ALA A 262 4.42 15.19 -12.02
C ALA A 262 5.41 14.43 -11.12
N GLN A 263 6.17 15.19 -10.36
CA GLN A 263 7.01 14.69 -9.27
C GLN A 263 6.49 15.27 -7.95
N GLU A 264 6.99 14.79 -6.82
CA GLU A 264 6.57 15.31 -5.51
C GLU A 264 6.78 16.83 -5.40
N SER A 265 7.84 17.36 -6.04
CA SER A 265 8.11 18.80 -6.09
C SER A 265 7.14 19.59 -6.98
N SER A 266 6.37 18.94 -7.85
CA SER A 266 5.33 19.58 -8.69
C SER A 266 4.03 19.84 -7.92
N ILE A 267 3.86 19.26 -6.74
CA ILE A 267 2.67 19.40 -5.91
C ILE A 267 2.62 20.82 -5.32
N LEU A 268 1.42 21.42 -5.35
CA LEU A 268 1.12 22.67 -4.67
C LEU A 268 0.29 22.46 -3.41
N ALA A 269 -0.65 21.50 -3.43
CA ALA A 269 -1.39 21.10 -2.23
C ALA A 269 -2.01 19.70 -2.35
N VAL A 270 -2.19 19.05 -1.20
CA VAL A 270 -3.01 17.84 -1.04
C VAL A 270 -4.04 18.12 0.03
N LEU A 271 -5.32 18.00 -0.34
CA LEU A 271 -6.45 18.29 0.53
C LEU A 271 -7.22 17.02 0.82
N ILE A 272 -7.67 16.86 2.06
CA ILE A 272 -8.60 15.82 2.49
C ILE A 272 -9.74 16.52 3.21
N ASP A 273 -10.99 16.31 2.76
CA ASP A 273 -12.15 17.06 3.24
C ASP A 273 -11.95 18.60 3.17
N GLY A 274 -11.22 19.08 2.16
CA GLY A 274 -10.93 20.50 1.97
C GLY A 274 -9.86 21.06 2.91
N ARG A 275 -9.30 20.25 3.80
CA ARG A 275 -8.19 20.61 4.69
C ARG A 275 -6.87 20.31 4.01
N ALA A 276 -6.03 21.32 3.80
CA ALA A 276 -4.70 21.15 3.24
C ALA A 276 -3.79 20.38 4.21
N ARG A 277 -3.50 19.12 3.89
CA ARG A 277 -2.59 18.23 4.64
C ARG A 277 -1.13 18.43 4.26
N LEU A 278 -0.90 18.78 3.00
CA LEU A 278 0.39 19.17 2.45
C LEU A 278 0.17 20.42 1.60
N ALA A 279 1.02 21.42 1.72
CA ALA A 279 0.93 22.62 0.89
C ALA A 279 2.27 23.32 0.68
N ALA A 280 2.45 23.93 -0.49
CA ALA A 280 3.59 24.77 -0.84
C ALA A 280 3.15 26.20 -1.18
N GLY A 281 4.07 27.15 -1.05
CA GLY A 281 3.87 28.54 -1.47
C GLY A 281 2.61 29.17 -0.86
N SER A 282 1.77 29.77 -1.70
CA SER A 282 0.54 30.45 -1.26
C SER A 282 -0.53 29.53 -0.70
N PHE A 283 -0.43 28.21 -0.89
CA PHE A 283 -1.35 27.24 -0.29
C PHE A 283 -0.98 26.88 1.16
N ALA A 284 0.23 27.21 1.61
CA ALA A 284 0.74 26.90 2.95
C ALA A 284 0.13 27.83 4.02
N LEU A 285 -1.18 27.67 4.27
CA LEU A 285 -1.97 28.47 5.21
C LEU A 285 -2.07 27.84 6.61
N GLY A 286 -1.10 27.02 7.00
CA GLY A 286 -1.13 26.23 8.24
C GLY A 286 -0.96 27.04 9.53
N ASP A 287 -1.43 26.49 10.66
CA ASP A 287 -1.09 26.98 12.00
C ASP A 287 0.36 26.58 12.32
N PRO A 288 1.27 27.53 12.59
CA PRO A 288 2.67 27.24 12.93
C PRO A 288 2.84 26.32 14.15
N ARG A 289 1.82 26.22 15.00
CA ARG A 289 1.85 25.38 16.21
C ARG A 289 1.53 23.92 15.94
N SER A 290 0.99 23.62 14.76
CA SER A 290 0.48 22.28 14.43
C SER A 290 0.96 21.77 13.08
N SER A 291 1.85 22.53 12.44
CA SER A 291 2.38 22.22 11.12
C SER A 291 3.89 22.05 11.17
N GLU A 292 4.41 21.19 10.30
CA GLU A 292 5.84 20.93 10.18
C GLU A 292 6.34 21.39 8.81
N ALA A 293 7.46 22.11 8.80
CA ALA A 293 8.12 22.51 7.56
C ALA A 293 8.99 21.37 7.03
N ILE A 294 8.89 21.09 5.73
CA ILE A 294 9.74 20.13 5.03
C ILE A 294 10.18 20.71 3.68
N THR A 295 11.36 20.30 3.21
CA THR A 295 11.81 20.62 1.85
C THR A 295 11.83 19.36 1.01
N VAL A 296 11.22 19.41 -0.18
CA VAL A 296 11.14 18.28 -1.13
C VAL A 296 11.57 18.75 -2.51
N GLY A 297 12.61 18.12 -3.07
CA GLY A 297 13.19 18.53 -4.36
C GLY A 297 13.62 20.01 -4.37
N GLY A 298 14.08 20.53 -3.23
CA GLY A 298 14.45 21.94 -3.04
C GLY A 298 13.29 22.92 -2.84
N ARG A 299 12.03 22.46 -2.89
CA ARG A 299 10.83 23.29 -2.66
C ARG A 299 10.37 23.18 -1.20
N PRO A 300 10.06 24.31 -0.52
CA PRO A 300 9.49 24.27 0.83
C PRO A 300 8.00 23.90 0.80
N PHE A 301 7.62 23.04 1.74
CA PHE A 301 6.26 22.62 2.02
C PHE A 301 5.96 22.75 3.51
N VAL A 302 4.67 22.76 3.82
CA VAL A 302 4.11 22.67 5.17
C VAL A 302 3.21 21.44 5.22
N LEU A 303 3.45 20.58 6.21
CA LEU A 303 2.64 19.42 6.56
C LEU A 303 1.73 19.77 7.74
N ASP A 304 0.42 19.58 7.60
CA ASP A 304 -0.53 19.69 8.71
C ASP A 304 -0.73 18.32 9.36
N LEU A 305 -0.12 18.14 10.52
CA LEU A 305 -0.04 16.87 11.23
C LEU A 305 -1.11 16.71 12.33
N VAL A 306 -2.13 17.57 12.35
CA VAL A 306 -3.20 17.48 13.34
C VAL A 306 -4.15 16.33 13.01
N GLU A 307 -4.26 15.39 13.92
CA GLU A 307 -5.26 14.34 13.90
C GLU A 307 -6.55 14.76 14.61
N PRO A 308 -7.70 14.14 14.31
CA PRO A 308 -8.86 14.20 15.19
C PRO A 308 -8.47 13.68 16.59
N ALA A 309 -8.87 14.38 17.66
CA ALA A 309 -8.39 14.11 19.02
C ALA A 309 -8.62 12.66 19.52
N ASP A 310 -7.73 12.21 20.42
CA ASP A 310 -7.63 10.90 21.10
C ASP A 310 -7.08 9.69 20.32
N ASP A 311 -6.21 9.90 19.31
CA ASP A 311 -5.39 8.79 18.79
C ASP A 311 -4.17 8.56 19.71
N GLY A 312 -4.07 7.37 20.33
CA GLY A 312 -2.94 6.96 21.17
C GLY A 312 -1.60 6.89 20.44
N LEU A 313 -1.60 6.99 19.11
CA LEU A 313 -0.41 7.07 18.27
C LEU A 313 -0.16 8.48 17.70
N GLY A 314 -1.09 9.42 17.90
CA GLY A 314 -1.08 10.73 17.29
C GLY A 314 -0.03 11.72 17.82
N GLY A 315 0.14 12.85 17.13
CA GLY A 315 0.98 13.98 17.55
C GLY A 315 2.50 13.85 17.34
N MET A 316 2.97 12.79 16.67
CA MET A 316 4.39 12.66 16.29
C MET A 316 4.71 13.52 15.06
N GLN A 317 5.78 14.33 15.14
CA GLN A 317 6.35 15.02 13.98
C GLN A 317 7.02 14.03 13.02
N LEU A 318 7.00 14.33 11.73
CA LEU A 318 7.68 13.55 10.70
C LEU A 318 9.19 13.50 10.92
N SER A 319 9.83 14.61 11.29
CA SER A 319 11.27 14.64 11.63
C SER A 319 11.59 13.73 12.80
N THR A 320 10.73 13.66 13.82
CA THR A 320 10.86 12.72 14.93
C THR A 320 10.72 11.27 14.45
N ALA A 321 9.74 10.98 13.60
CA ALA A 321 9.55 9.65 13.01
C ALA A 321 10.79 9.22 12.20
N ILE A 322 11.30 10.09 11.33
CA ILE A 322 12.52 9.85 10.54
C ILE A 322 13.72 9.57 11.45
N ALA A 323 13.92 10.39 12.48
CA ALA A 323 15.03 10.19 13.42
C ALA A 323 14.91 8.85 14.16
N LYS A 324 13.70 8.50 14.62
CA LYS A 324 13.42 7.25 15.33
C LYS A 324 13.67 6.03 14.43
N LEU A 325 13.12 6.02 13.22
CA LEU A 325 13.32 4.94 12.26
C LEU A 325 14.78 4.83 11.81
N SER A 326 15.46 5.96 11.60
CA SER A 326 16.89 5.97 11.23
C SER A 326 17.74 5.34 12.33
N TYR A 327 17.48 5.70 13.59
CA TYR A 327 18.15 5.06 14.73
C TYR A 327 17.82 3.57 14.81
N GLY A 328 16.56 3.20 14.66
CA GLY A 328 16.10 1.82 14.69
C GLY A 328 16.80 0.94 13.65
N LEU A 329 16.78 1.39 12.39
CA LEU A 329 17.39 0.69 11.27
C LEU A 329 18.92 0.57 11.44
N ALA A 330 19.60 1.62 11.91
CA ALA A 330 21.04 1.59 12.15
C ALA A 330 21.45 0.65 13.31
N ASN A 331 20.55 0.39 14.26
CA ASN A 331 20.79 -0.43 15.46
C ASN A 331 19.99 -1.74 15.46
N LEU A 332 19.51 -2.19 14.30
CA LEU A 332 18.71 -3.41 14.15
C LEU A 332 19.31 -4.65 14.86
N PRO A 333 20.62 -4.98 14.72
CA PRO A 333 21.19 -6.13 15.43
C PRO A 333 20.99 -6.07 16.94
N SER A 334 21.21 -4.89 17.54
CA SER A 334 21.06 -4.71 18.99
C SER A 334 19.60 -4.77 19.42
N LEU A 335 18.70 -4.19 18.63
CA LEU A 335 17.26 -4.19 18.93
C LEU A 335 16.67 -5.59 18.79
N ALA A 336 17.08 -6.35 17.78
CA ALA A 336 16.68 -7.73 17.57
C ALA A 336 17.14 -8.64 18.72
N ALA A 337 18.37 -8.47 19.21
CA ALA A 337 18.87 -9.21 20.37
C ALA A 337 18.07 -8.95 21.66
N GLY A 338 17.53 -7.74 21.82
CA GLY A 338 16.69 -7.36 22.96
C GLY A 338 15.26 -7.92 22.92
N LEU A 339 14.81 -8.47 21.78
CA LEU A 339 13.46 -9.02 21.59
C LEU A 339 13.33 -10.51 21.93
N GLN A 340 14.37 -11.14 22.52
CA GLN A 340 14.33 -12.54 22.95
C GLN A 340 13.07 -12.83 23.78
N PRO A 341 12.37 -13.96 23.53
CA PRO A 341 11.05 -14.20 24.08
C PRO A 341 11.10 -14.24 25.60
N ALA A 342 10.40 -13.31 26.25
CA ALA A 342 10.07 -13.42 27.66
C ALA A 342 9.13 -14.61 27.83
N PHE A 343 9.68 -15.80 28.09
CA PHE A 343 8.89 -16.91 28.61
C PHE A 343 8.32 -16.50 29.98
N GLY A 344 7.01 -16.27 30.03
CA GLY A 344 6.24 -16.39 31.27
C GLY A 344 6.10 -15.14 32.14
N VAL A 345 5.73 -13.98 31.58
CA VAL A 345 5.02 -12.95 32.36
C VAL A 345 3.76 -12.53 31.62
N LEU A 346 2.62 -13.10 32.03
CA LEU A 346 1.33 -12.48 31.80
C LEU A 346 1.34 -11.13 32.53
N SER A 347 1.43 -10.03 31.79
CA SER A 347 1.11 -8.71 32.35
C SER A 347 -0.37 -8.74 32.77
N THR A 348 -0.62 -8.54 34.06
CA THR A 348 -1.96 -8.52 34.66
C THR A 348 -2.55 -7.11 34.78
N SER A 349 -2.00 -6.13 34.05
CA SER A 349 -2.55 -4.77 34.01
C SER A 349 -3.73 -4.69 33.02
N PRO A 350 -4.96 -4.34 33.46
CA PRO A 350 -6.13 -4.25 32.58
C PRO A 350 -6.08 -3.11 31.53
N ASP A 351 -5.09 -2.21 31.62
CA ASP A 351 -5.08 -0.94 30.87
C ASP A 351 -4.09 -0.89 29.67
N GLU A 352 -3.28 -1.93 29.43
CA GLU A 352 -2.35 -1.96 28.29
C GLU A 352 -2.80 -2.98 27.23
N VAL A 353 -3.75 -2.56 26.38
CA VAL A 353 -4.01 -3.28 25.13
C VAL A 353 -2.80 -3.04 24.21
N ALA A 354 -1.88 -4.00 24.16
CA ALA A 354 -0.73 -3.96 23.26
C ALA A 354 -1.18 -4.14 21.80
N TYR A 355 -1.32 -3.03 21.07
CA TYR A 355 -1.63 -3.02 19.63
C TYR A 355 -0.41 -3.44 18.80
N ARG A 356 -0.56 -4.38 17.86
CA ARG A 356 0.50 -4.85 16.94
C ARG A 356 0.27 -4.31 15.53
N LEU A 357 1.32 -3.74 14.92
CA LEU A 357 1.33 -3.50 13.47
C LEU A 357 1.48 -4.85 12.77
N VAL A 358 0.52 -5.21 11.93
CA VAL A 358 0.60 -6.46 11.17
C VAL A 358 1.33 -6.16 9.87
N ALA A 359 2.47 -6.81 9.64
CA ALA A 359 2.99 -6.93 8.30
C ALA A 359 2.04 -7.86 7.54
N GLU A 360 1.31 -7.37 6.54
CA GLU A 360 0.30 -8.19 5.86
C GLU A 360 0.88 -9.41 5.10
N MET A 361 2.21 -9.51 4.94
CA MET A 361 2.90 -10.64 4.30
C MET A 361 3.51 -11.63 5.31
N GLU A 362 2.77 -12.03 6.35
CA GLU A 362 3.24 -13.08 7.25
C GLU A 362 3.17 -14.46 6.58
N ASP A 363 4.33 -15.05 6.22
CA ASP A 363 4.45 -16.48 5.92
C ASP A 363 4.08 -17.30 7.18
N GLU A 364 2.82 -17.71 7.33
CA GLU A 364 2.42 -18.66 8.40
C GLU A 364 2.92 -20.10 8.14
N ASP A 365 3.32 -20.42 6.90
CA ASP A 365 3.63 -21.81 6.51
C ASP A 365 4.99 -22.33 7.01
N ALA A 366 5.90 -21.47 7.51
CA ALA A 366 7.21 -21.95 7.98
C ALA A 366 7.18 -22.64 9.36
N ALA A 367 6.12 -22.46 10.15
CA ALA A 367 6.08 -22.91 11.54
C ALA A 367 5.20 -24.16 11.80
N GLN A 368 4.28 -24.49 10.89
CA GLN A 368 3.26 -25.52 11.16
C GLN A 368 3.61 -26.93 10.63
N ASP A 369 4.49 -27.05 9.63
CA ASP A 369 4.81 -28.34 8.99
C ASP A 369 6.14 -28.99 9.45
N ALA A 370 6.85 -28.39 10.41
CA ALA A 370 8.05 -29.00 10.98
C ALA A 370 7.68 -29.87 12.20
N PRO A 371 7.95 -31.20 12.21
CA PRO A 371 7.77 -32.01 13.42
C PRO A 371 8.56 -31.37 14.57
N GLY A 372 7.91 -31.23 15.73
CA GLY A 372 8.20 -30.26 16.81
C GLY A 372 9.61 -30.18 17.41
N LEU A 373 10.59 -30.96 16.92
CA LEU A 373 12.01 -30.77 17.20
C LEU A 373 12.73 -29.88 16.15
N PHE A 374 12.25 -29.83 14.90
CA PHE A 374 12.84 -29.04 13.81
C PHE A 374 12.32 -27.59 13.78
N ALA A 375 11.11 -27.32 14.28
CA ALA A 375 10.59 -25.95 14.41
C ALA A 375 11.46 -25.10 15.37
N ALA A 376 11.96 -25.71 16.45
CA ALA A 376 12.89 -25.06 17.38
C ALA A 376 14.27 -24.78 16.76
N ALA A 377 14.73 -25.63 15.83
CA ALA A 377 15.98 -25.44 15.12
C ALA A 377 15.86 -24.46 13.94
N ALA A 378 14.70 -24.37 13.28
CA ALA A 378 14.41 -23.40 12.23
C ALA A 378 14.18 -21.99 12.79
N ALA A 379 13.55 -21.87 13.97
CA ALA A 379 13.47 -20.62 14.73
C ALA A 379 14.86 -20.13 15.22
N ALA A 380 15.84 -21.03 15.34
CA ALA A 380 17.21 -20.72 15.76
C ALA A 380 18.09 -20.12 14.64
N ALA A 381 17.59 -20.01 13.42
CA ALA A 381 18.33 -19.45 12.28
C ALA A 381 17.55 -18.32 11.59
N ALA A 382 16.90 -17.44 12.35
CA ALA A 382 16.51 -16.13 11.80
C ALA A 382 17.78 -15.45 11.27
N PRO A 383 17.81 -15.00 10.01
CA PRO A 383 19.02 -14.41 9.45
C PRO A 383 19.45 -13.22 10.29
N GLU A 384 20.75 -13.11 10.51
CA GLU A 384 21.35 -12.07 11.32
C GLU A 384 20.89 -10.70 10.78
N THR A 385 20.20 -9.93 11.62
CA THR A 385 19.71 -8.61 11.23
C THR A 385 20.90 -7.69 11.07
N VAL A 386 21.13 -7.21 9.85
CA VAL A 386 22.18 -6.22 9.56
C VAL A 386 21.67 -4.81 9.80
N ALA A 387 22.57 -3.89 10.12
CA ALA A 387 22.25 -2.46 10.17
C ALA A 387 21.80 -1.98 8.77
N LEU A 388 20.74 -1.18 8.74
CA LEU A 388 20.15 -0.62 7.53
C LEU A 388 20.10 0.91 7.61
N GLN A 389 20.04 1.54 6.45
CA GLN A 389 19.79 2.97 6.33
C GLN A 389 18.34 3.21 5.90
N LEU A 390 17.68 4.19 6.52
CA LEU A 390 16.38 4.65 6.05
C LEU A 390 16.54 5.37 4.71
N ASP A 391 15.85 4.91 3.68
CA ASP A 391 15.78 5.62 2.41
C ASP A 391 15.10 7.00 2.59
N PRO A 392 15.51 8.03 1.84
CA PRO A 392 14.79 9.31 1.82
C PRO A 392 13.30 9.10 1.51
N ILE A 393 12.44 9.93 2.10
CA ILE A 393 10.99 9.72 2.07
C ILE A 393 10.37 9.89 0.67
N THR A 394 10.94 10.76 -0.17
CA THR A 394 10.47 11.03 -1.55
C THR A 394 11.43 10.44 -2.59
N ALA A 395 10.95 10.28 -3.82
CA ALA A 395 11.77 9.82 -4.94
C ALA A 395 12.71 10.92 -5.45
N VAL A 396 12.23 12.17 -5.51
CA VAL A 396 13.04 13.33 -5.94
C VAL A 396 14.25 13.59 -5.05
N ASP A 397 14.17 13.24 -3.76
CA ASP A 397 15.28 13.41 -2.81
C ASP A 397 16.13 12.14 -2.66
N ASP A 398 15.79 11.05 -3.37
CA ASP A 398 16.49 9.76 -3.31
C ASP A 398 17.22 9.45 -4.63
N ALA A 399 18.43 10.01 -4.77
CA ALA A 399 19.30 9.68 -5.90
C ALA A 399 19.73 8.20 -5.95
N GLY A 400 19.58 7.47 -4.84
CA GLY A 400 19.82 6.03 -4.76
C GLY A 400 18.68 5.24 -5.41
N PHE A 401 17.43 5.66 -5.23
CA PHE A 401 16.24 4.98 -5.76
C PHE A 401 16.29 4.85 -7.28
N ALA A 402 16.41 5.94 -8.03
CA ALA A 402 16.48 5.89 -9.49
C ALA A 402 17.65 5.01 -9.99
N ARG A 403 18.79 5.07 -9.31
CA ARG A 403 19.96 4.22 -9.62
C ARG A 403 19.67 2.74 -9.38
N LYS A 404 19.04 2.40 -8.24
CA LYS A 404 18.62 1.02 -7.91
C LYS A 404 17.66 0.50 -8.98
N MET A 405 16.67 1.30 -9.39
CA MET A 405 15.72 0.92 -10.45
C MET A 405 16.42 0.69 -11.79
N ARG A 406 17.27 1.62 -12.25
CA ARG A 406 18.02 1.46 -13.52
C ARG A 406 18.98 0.27 -13.51
N ALA A 407 19.53 -0.07 -12.35
CA ALA A 407 20.43 -1.22 -12.18
C ALA A 407 19.71 -2.56 -12.02
N SER A 408 18.39 -2.55 -11.79
CA SER A 408 17.62 -3.77 -11.59
C SER A 408 17.66 -4.66 -12.85
N VAL A 409 17.98 -5.93 -12.65
CA VAL A 409 18.08 -6.91 -13.76
C VAL A 409 16.71 -7.21 -14.34
N ASN A 410 15.66 -7.22 -13.50
CA ASN A 410 14.32 -7.61 -13.90
C ASN A 410 13.53 -6.48 -14.57
N LEU A 411 13.95 -5.22 -14.46
CA LEU A 411 13.29 -4.12 -15.16
C LEU A 411 13.73 -4.05 -16.63
N PRO A 412 12.79 -3.98 -17.58
CA PRO A 412 13.12 -3.78 -18.99
C PRO A 412 13.57 -2.35 -19.25
N ASP A 413 14.38 -2.15 -20.31
CA ASP A 413 15.01 -0.86 -20.62
C ASP A 413 14.01 0.29 -20.81
N TYR A 414 12.85 0.01 -21.40
CA TYR A 414 11.81 1.02 -21.60
C TYR A 414 11.18 1.51 -20.28
N VAL A 415 11.20 0.69 -19.22
CA VAL A 415 10.80 1.10 -17.86
C VAL A 415 11.95 1.81 -17.15
N LYS A 416 13.19 1.33 -17.31
CA LYS A 416 14.36 2.00 -16.73
C LYS A 416 14.50 3.44 -17.21
N ALA A 417 14.04 3.76 -18.41
CA ALA A 417 14.06 5.11 -18.97
C ALA A 417 13.14 6.13 -18.27
N VAL A 418 12.20 5.70 -17.41
CA VAL A 418 11.31 6.62 -16.68
C VAL A 418 11.84 7.04 -15.30
N PHE A 419 12.88 6.36 -14.81
CA PHE A 419 13.62 6.72 -13.60
C PHE A 419 14.88 7.46 -14.00
#